data_AF-M3WKR9-F1
#
_entry.id   AF-M3WKR9-F1
#
_cell.length_a   1.000
_cell.length_b   1.000
_cell.length_c   1.000
_cell.angle_alpha   90.00
_cell.angle_beta   90.00
_cell.angle_gamma   90.00
#
_symmetry.space_group_name_H-M   'P 1'
#
loop_
_entity.id
_entity.type
_entity.pdbx_description
1 polymer ?
#
loop_
_entity_poly.entity_id
_entity_poly.type
_entity_poly.pdbx_seq_one_letter_code
_entity_poly.pdbx_strand_id
1 'polypeptide(L)'
;SQKLSGEYFRYKGIPFPVGIYSPESIRMVENADVQDDDIFIITYPKSGTNWMIEILSLILKDGDPSWIRSVPIWKRAPWCETILGAFSLSDQPRPRLMSSHLPIQLFAKAFFTSKAKVIYIGRNPRDVVVSLYHYSKIAGQLKDPGTPDQFLQNFLKGEVQFGSWFHHIKGWIRMKGKENFLFITYEELQQDLHSCLQDICQFLGRPLGKEALDSVVAHSAFGAMKANAMSNFTLLPPSLLDQRHGAFLRKGAGALGFQGSPGHRLAVSVYPQLRSLIGPGGSPPCPRDAPPSPPRDAGSGATRPGPSSDKFRPGRNWICPVPGCQRVDTFCPFSELRHWHLD
;
A
#
# COMPACT_ATOMS: atom_id res chain seq x y z
N SER A 1 -32.74 -8.63 1.03
CA SER A 1 -31.28 -8.56 0.83
C SER A 1 -30.78 -9.98 0.61
N GLN A 2 -30.31 -10.31 -0.60
CA GLN A 2 -29.76 -11.64 -0.87
C GLN A 2 -28.47 -11.83 -0.06
N LYS A 3 -28.40 -12.94 0.67
CA LYS A 3 -27.22 -13.33 1.43
C LYS A 3 -26.13 -13.70 0.42
N LEU A 4 -25.02 -12.98 0.41
CA LEU A 4 -23.85 -13.36 -0.37
C LEU A 4 -23.37 -14.73 0.12
N SER A 5 -23.02 -15.64 -0.80
CA SER A 5 -22.69 -17.03 -0.42
C SER A 5 -21.37 -17.14 0.34
N GLY A 6 -20.50 -16.12 0.24
CA GLY A 6 -19.14 -16.16 0.76
C GLY A 6 -18.21 -17.10 -0.01
N GLU A 7 -18.66 -17.63 -1.14
CA GLU A 7 -17.89 -18.59 -1.95
C GLU A 7 -16.96 -17.89 -2.94
N TYR A 8 -16.01 -18.67 -3.48
CA TYR A 8 -15.10 -18.22 -4.52
C TYR A 8 -15.37 -18.94 -5.84
N PHE A 9 -15.35 -18.21 -6.95
CA PHE A 9 -15.16 -18.79 -8.28
C PHE A 9 -13.72 -18.57 -8.74
N ARG A 10 -13.26 -19.33 -9.73
CA ARG A 10 -11.93 -19.13 -10.33
C ARG A 10 -12.04 -18.56 -11.73
N TYR A 11 -11.25 -17.54 -12.02
CA TYR A 11 -11.06 -17.00 -13.37
C TYR A 11 -9.58 -17.06 -13.71
N LYS A 12 -9.23 -17.80 -14.77
CA LYS A 12 -7.84 -18.09 -15.16
C LYS A 12 -6.96 -18.54 -13.98
N GLY A 13 -7.51 -19.42 -13.13
CA GLY A 13 -6.84 -19.99 -11.95
C GLY A 13 -6.87 -19.12 -10.69
N ILE A 14 -7.23 -17.84 -10.78
CA ILE A 14 -7.26 -16.91 -9.63
C ILE A 14 -8.64 -16.93 -8.94
N PRO A 15 -8.72 -17.04 -7.61
CA PRO A 15 -9.98 -17.04 -6.86
C PRO A 15 -10.57 -15.62 -6.68
N PHE A 16 -11.89 -15.49 -6.88
CA PHE A 16 -12.64 -14.24 -6.73
C PHE A 16 -13.95 -14.47 -5.95
N PRO A 17 -14.32 -13.56 -5.02
CA PRO A 17 -15.60 -13.63 -4.30
C PRO A 17 -16.82 -13.64 -5.23
N VAL A 18 -17.74 -14.57 -5.01
CA VAL A 18 -19.03 -14.62 -5.73
C VAL A 18 -19.91 -13.43 -5.31
N GLY A 19 -20.66 -12.90 -6.27
CA GLY A 19 -21.70 -11.89 -6.05
C GLY A 19 -21.25 -10.46 -6.33
N ILE A 20 -20.03 -10.07 -5.92
CA ILE A 20 -19.48 -8.74 -6.25
C ILE A 20 -18.61 -8.74 -7.52
N TYR A 21 -18.12 -9.91 -7.92
CA TYR A 21 -17.36 -10.15 -9.15
C TYR A 21 -18.06 -11.22 -9.99
N SER A 22 -17.82 -11.21 -11.30
CA SER A 22 -18.20 -12.29 -12.21
C SER A 22 -17.10 -12.54 -13.23
N PRO A 23 -17.06 -13.72 -13.88
CA PRO A 23 -16.17 -13.94 -15.02
C PRO A 23 -16.33 -12.87 -16.12
N GLU A 24 -17.56 -12.40 -16.33
CA GLU A 24 -17.88 -11.31 -17.26
C GLU A 24 -17.20 -10.00 -16.85
N SER A 25 -17.38 -9.57 -15.60
CA SER A 25 -16.84 -8.28 -15.14
C SER A 25 -15.32 -8.25 -15.22
N ILE A 26 -14.65 -9.36 -14.89
CA ILE A 26 -13.19 -9.47 -15.02
C ILE A 26 -12.76 -9.44 -16.49
N ARG A 27 -13.45 -10.16 -17.37
CA ARG A 27 -13.16 -10.18 -18.81
C ARG A 27 -13.36 -8.80 -19.45
N MET A 28 -14.36 -8.04 -19.00
CA MET A 28 -14.58 -6.68 -19.45
C MET A 28 -13.37 -5.80 -19.11
N VAL A 29 -12.80 -5.91 -17.91
CA VAL A 29 -11.60 -5.15 -17.54
C VAL A 29 -10.39 -5.51 -18.40
N GLU A 30 -10.15 -6.78 -18.68
CA GLU A 30 -9.04 -7.20 -19.55
C GLU A 30 -9.08 -6.53 -20.93
N ASN A 31 -10.28 -6.25 -21.43
CA ASN A 31 -10.53 -5.64 -22.74
C ASN A 31 -11.06 -4.20 -22.63
N ALA A 32 -10.97 -3.57 -21.46
CA ALA A 32 -11.46 -2.22 -21.23
C ALA A 32 -10.62 -1.20 -21.99
N ASP A 33 -11.28 -0.13 -22.41
CA ASP A 33 -10.61 1.02 -23.01
C ASP A 33 -9.89 1.85 -21.92
N VAL A 34 -8.64 2.19 -22.22
CA VAL A 34 -7.74 2.91 -21.32
C VAL A 34 -7.31 4.21 -21.98
N GLN A 35 -7.57 5.31 -21.29
CA GLN A 35 -7.29 6.67 -21.75
C GLN A 35 -5.97 7.15 -21.15
N ASP A 36 -5.24 8.00 -21.89
CA ASP A 36 -3.91 8.48 -21.49
C ASP A 36 -3.89 9.29 -20.17
N ASP A 37 -5.02 9.88 -19.78
CA ASP A 37 -5.19 10.64 -18.53
C ASP A 37 -5.81 9.82 -17.38
N ASP A 38 -6.02 8.51 -17.57
CA ASP A 38 -6.52 7.64 -16.51
C ASP A 38 -5.49 7.50 -15.39
N ILE A 39 -5.99 7.41 -14.16
CA ILE A 39 -5.20 7.14 -12.96
C ILE A 39 -5.74 5.89 -12.29
N PHE A 40 -4.90 4.87 -12.19
CA PHE A 40 -5.23 3.58 -11.57
C PHE A 40 -4.49 3.42 -10.24
N ILE A 41 -5.25 3.09 -9.21
CA ILE A 41 -4.74 2.66 -7.90
C ILE A 41 -4.74 1.13 -7.88
N ILE A 42 -3.57 0.53 -7.78
CA ILE A 42 -3.44 -0.92 -7.84
C ILE A 42 -2.82 -1.45 -6.56
N THR A 43 -3.48 -2.42 -5.93
CA THR A 43 -3.03 -2.97 -4.66
C THR A 43 -3.41 -4.42 -4.52
N TYR A 44 -2.62 -5.22 -3.82
CA TYR A 44 -3.19 -6.42 -3.22
C TYR A 44 -4.20 -6.01 -2.13
N PRO A 45 -5.35 -6.69 -1.95
CA PRO A 45 -6.33 -6.33 -0.94
C PRO A 45 -5.70 -6.09 0.44
N LYS A 46 -6.20 -5.08 1.14
CA LYS A 46 -5.76 -4.68 2.50
C LYS A 46 -4.37 -4.01 2.59
N SER A 47 -3.81 -3.60 1.46
CA SER A 47 -2.53 -2.86 1.39
C SER A 47 -2.65 -1.33 1.52
N GLY A 48 -3.83 -0.80 1.86
CA GLY A 48 -4.02 0.65 2.05
C GLY A 48 -4.70 1.38 0.90
N THR A 49 -5.41 0.67 0.02
CA THR A 49 -6.13 1.20 -1.15
C THR A 49 -6.95 2.44 -0.83
N ASN A 50 -7.79 2.37 0.21
CA ASN A 50 -8.66 3.50 0.59
C ASN A 50 -7.88 4.75 0.99
N TRP A 51 -6.70 4.58 1.61
CA TRP A 51 -5.88 5.71 2.00
C TRP A 51 -5.37 6.43 0.75
N MET A 52 -4.89 5.67 -0.25
CA MET A 52 -4.50 6.24 -1.54
C MET A 52 -5.69 6.85 -2.29
N ILE A 53 -6.88 6.22 -2.29
CA ILE A 53 -8.07 6.81 -2.91
C ILE A 53 -8.38 8.18 -2.28
N GLU A 54 -8.31 8.29 -0.95
CA GLU A 54 -8.56 9.55 -0.25
C GLU A 54 -7.53 10.62 -0.62
N ILE A 55 -6.24 10.27 -0.57
CA ILE A 55 -5.13 11.13 -0.95
C ILE A 55 -5.33 11.67 -2.37
N LEU A 56 -5.55 10.78 -3.34
CA LEU A 56 -5.72 11.17 -4.74
C LEU A 56 -6.99 11.99 -4.97
N SER A 57 -8.08 11.70 -4.25
CA SER A 57 -9.30 12.49 -4.34
C SER A 57 -9.08 13.93 -3.87
N LEU A 58 -8.29 14.12 -2.81
CA LEU A 58 -7.91 15.45 -2.32
C LEU A 58 -6.94 16.15 -3.27
N ILE A 59 -5.93 15.44 -3.80
CA ILE A 59 -4.99 16.01 -4.78
C ILE A 59 -5.71 16.46 -6.06
N LEU A 60 -6.67 15.67 -6.57
CA LEU A 60 -7.46 16.01 -7.76
C LEU A 60 -8.40 17.21 -7.55
N LYS A 61 -8.59 17.65 -6.30
CA LYS A 61 -9.42 18.79 -5.91
C LYS A 61 -8.60 19.86 -5.17
N ASP A 62 -7.29 19.88 -5.37
CA ASP A 62 -6.39 20.90 -4.83
C ASP A 62 -6.53 21.07 -3.29
N GLY A 63 -6.78 19.97 -2.60
CA GLY A 63 -6.98 19.93 -1.14
C GLY A 63 -8.41 20.23 -0.67
N ASP A 64 -9.37 20.51 -1.55
CA ASP A 64 -10.77 20.73 -1.17
C ASP A 64 -11.45 19.41 -0.74
N PRO A 65 -11.95 19.32 0.52
CA PRO A 65 -12.60 18.11 1.01
C PRO A 65 -14.05 17.94 0.53
N SER A 66 -14.62 18.86 -0.25
CA SER A 66 -16.01 18.81 -0.71
C SER A 66 -16.38 17.47 -1.36
N TRP A 67 -15.51 16.96 -2.23
CA TRP A 67 -15.74 15.69 -2.94
C TRP A 67 -15.71 14.48 -2.01
N ILE A 68 -14.72 14.42 -1.10
CA ILE A 68 -14.61 13.31 -0.14
C ILE A 68 -15.71 13.33 0.93
N ARG A 69 -16.34 14.48 1.18
CA ARG A 69 -17.45 14.62 2.15
C ARG A 69 -18.82 14.33 1.54
N SER A 70 -18.97 14.45 0.23
CA SER A 70 -20.26 14.31 -0.46
C SER A 70 -20.41 13.01 -1.26
N VAL A 71 -19.32 12.42 -1.74
CA VAL A 71 -19.36 11.26 -2.62
C VAL A 71 -18.67 10.05 -1.96
N PRO A 72 -19.35 8.89 -1.87
CA PRO A 72 -18.77 7.66 -1.33
C PRO A 72 -17.49 7.26 -2.07
N ILE A 73 -16.52 6.73 -1.33
CA ILE A 73 -15.19 6.36 -1.83
C ILE A 73 -15.23 5.40 -3.03
N TRP A 74 -16.17 4.45 -3.06
CA TRP A 74 -16.35 3.51 -4.18
C TRP A 74 -16.98 4.13 -5.43
N LYS A 75 -17.52 5.34 -5.35
CA LYS A 75 -17.93 6.14 -6.51
C LYS A 75 -16.84 7.09 -6.97
N ARG A 76 -15.96 7.54 -6.06
CA ARG A 76 -14.81 8.41 -6.41
C ARG A 76 -13.69 7.67 -7.14
N ALA A 77 -13.45 6.41 -6.75
CA ALA A 77 -12.48 5.54 -7.40
C ALA A 77 -13.03 4.11 -7.55
N PRO A 78 -13.95 3.88 -8.52
CA PRO A 78 -14.59 2.58 -8.72
C PRO A 78 -13.59 1.45 -8.92
N TRP A 79 -13.90 0.26 -8.41
CA TRP A 79 -13.09 -0.95 -8.64
C TRP A 79 -13.43 -1.56 -9.98
N CYS A 80 -12.47 -1.57 -10.91
CA CYS A 80 -12.69 -1.98 -12.30
C CYS A 80 -13.34 -3.36 -12.41
N GLU A 81 -12.85 -4.34 -11.65
CA GLU A 81 -13.26 -5.74 -11.78
C GLU A 81 -14.60 -6.07 -11.13
N THR A 82 -15.15 -5.18 -10.29
CA THR A 82 -16.49 -5.39 -9.71
C THR A 82 -17.56 -5.34 -10.78
N ILE A 83 -18.68 -6.03 -10.58
CA ILE A 83 -19.80 -6.00 -11.54
C ILE A 83 -20.19 -4.55 -11.81
N LEU A 84 -20.46 -3.75 -10.78
CA LEU A 84 -20.85 -2.34 -10.97
C LEU A 84 -19.75 -1.48 -11.61
N GLY A 85 -18.49 -1.70 -11.23
CA GLY A 85 -17.37 -0.94 -11.77
C GLY A 85 -17.18 -1.21 -13.26
N ALA A 86 -17.10 -2.49 -13.67
CA ALA A 86 -16.88 -2.90 -15.05
C ALA A 86 -17.90 -2.30 -16.01
N PHE A 87 -19.18 -2.24 -15.61
CA PHE A 87 -20.26 -1.67 -16.43
C PHE A 87 -20.35 -0.14 -16.41
N SER A 88 -19.57 0.55 -15.57
CA SER A 88 -19.61 2.02 -15.44
C SER A 88 -18.26 2.71 -15.72
N LEU A 89 -17.28 1.97 -16.23
CA LEU A 89 -15.94 2.49 -16.53
C LEU A 89 -15.96 3.63 -17.56
N SER A 90 -16.81 3.52 -18.59
CA SER A 90 -16.93 4.53 -19.66
C SER A 90 -17.56 5.83 -19.20
N ASP A 91 -18.37 5.79 -18.15
CA ASP A 91 -19.25 6.90 -17.76
C ASP A 91 -18.62 7.80 -16.68
N GLN A 92 -17.39 7.50 -16.26
CA GLN A 92 -16.69 8.27 -15.25
C GLN A 92 -16.19 9.61 -15.81
N PRO A 93 -16.34 10.73 -15.05
CA PRO A 93 -15.81 12.02 -15.47
C PRO A 93 -14.28 11.98 -15.55
N ARG A 94 -13.72 12.74 -16.50
CA ARG A 94 -12.27 12.85 -16.70
C ARG A 94 -11.63 13.91 -15.79
N PRO A 95 -10.38 13.72 -15.33
CA PRO A 95 -9.59 12.48 -15.44
C PRO A 95 -10.21 11.37 -14.58
N ARG A 96 -10.26 10.14 -15.11
CA ARG A 96 -10.86 9.01 -14.40
C ARG A 96 -9.91 8.51 -13.31
N LEU A 97 -10.38 8.49 -12.07
CA LEU A 97 -9.71 7.82 -10.96
C LEU A 97 -10.37 6.45 -10.76
N MET A 98 -9.58 5.38 -10.83
CA MET A 98 -10.08 4.00 -10.74
C MET A 98 -9.19 3.16 -9.83
N SER A 99 -9.75 2.09 -9.29
CA SER A 99 -9.05 1.15 -8.40
C SER A 99 -9.07 -0.26 -8.98
N SER A 100 -8.06 -1.06 -8.69
CA SER A 100 -8.10 -2.50 -8.99
C SER A 100 -7.26 -3.32 -8.03
N HIS A 101 -7.73 -4.54 -7.77
CA HIS A 101 -6.99 -5.60 -7.09
C HIS A 101 -6.53 -6.70 -8.04
N LEU A 102 -6.67 -6.52 -9.36
CA LEU A 102 -6.28 -7.54 -10.32
C LEU A 102 -4.75 -7.71 -10.36
N PRO A 103 -4.26 -8.96 -10.39
CA PRO A 103 -2.87 -9.22 -10.67
C PRO A 103 -2.56 -8.83 -12.13
N ILE A 104 -1.30 -8.45 -12.40
CA ILE A 104 -0.90 -7.83 -13.68
C ILE A 104 -1.35 -8.59 -14.93
N GLN A 105 -1.37 -9.94 -14.89
CA GLN A 105 -1.76 -10.78 -16.02
C GLN A 105 -3.27 -10.77 -16.34
N LEU A 106 -4.10 -10.23 -15.44
CA LEU A 106 -5.54 -10.06 -15.62
C LEU A 106 -5.93 -8.58 -15.79
N PHE A 107 -4.97 -7.66 -15.77
CA PHE A 107 -5.25 -6.24 -15.91
C PHE A 107 -5.54 -5.84 -17.36
N ALA A 108 -6.09 -4.64 -17.57
CA ALA A 108 -6.47 -4.12 -18.88
C ALA A 108 -5.28 -4.14 -19.85
N LYS A 109 -5.41 -4.84 -20.98
CA LYS A 109 -4.30 -4.99 -21.94
C LYS A 109 -3.90 -3.65 -22.57
N ALA A 110 -4.88 -2.78 -22.82
CA ALA A 110 -4.66 -1.46 -23.40
C ALA A 110 -3.77 -0.56 -22.53
N PHE A 111 -3.68 -0.82 -21.21
CA PHE A 111 -2.79 -0.08 -20.31
C PHE A 111 -1.32 -0.19 -20.71
N PHE A 112 -0.86 -1.35 -21.18
CA PHE A 112 0.56 -1.58 -21.44
C PHE A 112 1.10 -0.78 -22.63
N THR A 113 0.21 -0.21 -23.46
CA THR A 113 0.50 0.63 -24.60
C THR A 113 0.03 2.07 -24.45
N SER A 114 -0.60 2.44 -23.33
CA SER A 114 -1.12 3.80 -23.06
C SER A 114 -0.18 4.62 -22.18
N LYS A 115 -0.49 5.91 -22.01
CA LYS A 115 0.19 6.81 -21.06
C LYS A 115 -0.51 6.92 -19.70
N ALA A 116 -1.59 6.17 -19.51
CA ALA A 116 -2.31 6.10 -18.24
C ALA A 116 -1.33 5.82 -17.09
N LYS A 117 -1.62 6.36 -15.92
CA LYS A 117 -0.73 6.27 -14.75
C LYS A 117 -1.22 5.19 -13.79
N VAL A 118 -0.29 4.36 -13.30
CA VAL A 118 -0.55 3.41 -12.22
C VAL A 118 0.23 3.82 -10.98
N ILE A 119 -0.46 3.84 -9.84
CA ILE A 119 0.15 3.92 -8.51
C ILE A 119 -0.08 2.58 -7.84
N TYR A 120 0.99 1.80 -7.68
CA TYR A 120 0.96 0.52 -6.98
C TYR A 120 1.33 0.70 -5.51
N ILE A 121 0.46 0.27 -4.59
CA ILE A 121 0.76 0.28 -3.15
C ILE A 121 1.09 -1.12 -2.64
N GLY A 122 2.32 -1.29 -2.17
CA GLY A 122 2.78 -2.46 -1.42
C GLY A 122 2.54 -2.31 0.09
N ARG A 123 2.41 -3.43 0.80
CA ARG A 123 2.37 -3.44 2.28
C ARG A 123 3.02 -4.71 2.79
N ASN A 124 3.60 -4.67 3.98
CA ASN A 124 4.14 -5.84 4.65
C ASN A 124 3.11 -6.99 4.67
N PRO A 125 3.42 -8.17 4.10
CA PRO A 125 2.45 -9.27 3.98
C PRO A 125 1.94 -9.77 5.34
N ARG A 126 2.71 -9.57 6.41
CA ARG A 126 2.31 -9.90 7.79
C ARG A 126 1.12 -9.05 8.24
N ASP A 127 1.13 -7.77 7.91
CA ASP A 127 0.03 -6.87 8.26
C ASP A 127 -1.17 -7.08 7.35
N VAL A 128 -0.91 -7.41 6.07
CA VAL A 128 -1.95 -7.79 5.11
C VAL A 128 -2.73 -9.00 5.60
N VAL A 129 -2.07 -10.09 6.00
CA VAL A 129 -2.78 -11.32 6.43
C VAL A 129 -3.64 -11.07 7.66
N VAL A 130 -3.15 -10.30 8.64
CA VAL A 130 -3.92 -9.95 9.84
C VAL A 130 -5.11 -9.06 9.49
N SER A 131 -4.91 -8.07 8.62
CA SER A 131 -6.00 -7.20 8.17
C SER A 131 -7.07 -7.96 7.41
N LEU A 132 -6.67 -8.88 6.53
CA LEU A 132 -7.58 -9.71 5.74
C LEU A 132 -8.33 -10.72 6.61
N TYR A 133 -7.68 -11.33 7.59
CA TYR A 133 -8.32 -12.23 8.55
C TYR A 133 -9.48 -11.56 9.28
N HIS A 134 -9.23 -10.38 9.88
CA HIS A 134 -10.29 -9.64 10.57
C HIS A 134 -11.37 -9.11 9.63
N TYR A 135 -10.99 -8.67 8.43
CA TYR A 135 -11.95 -8.20 7.43
C TYR A 135 -12.90 -9.33 6.99
N SER A 136 -12.38 -10.55 6.80
CA SER A 136 -13.18 -11.70 6.35
C SER A 136 -14.28 -12.09 7.35
N LYS A 137 -14.16 -11.72 8.63
CA LYS A 137 -15.19 -11.96 9.65
C LYS A 137 -16.39 -11.01 9.55
N ILE A 138 -16.21 -9.87 8.90
CA ILE A 138 -17.25 -8.82 8.79
C ILE A 138 -17.71 -8.59 7.35
N ALA A 139 -17.00 -9.15 6.37
CA ALA A 139 -17.26 -8.95 4.95
C ALA A 139 -18.18 -10.05 4.43
N GLY A 140 -19.41 -9.70 4.06
CA GLY A 140 -20.43 -10.68 3.65
C GLY A 140 -20.09 -11.45 2.38
N GLN A 141 -19.24 -10.88 1.51
CA GLN A 141 -18.77 -11.56 0.30
C GLN A 141 -17.67 -12.60 0.55
N LEU A 142 -17.07 -12.62 1.74
CA LEU A 142 -15.98 -13.53 2.06
C LEU A 142 -16.48 -14.65 2.98
N LYS A 143 -15.96 -15.85 2.77
CA LYS A 143 -16.13 -16.95 3.73
C LYS A 143 -15.50 -16.57 5.07
N ASP A 144 -16.08 -17.08 6.16
CA ASP A 144 -15.43 -17.03 7.46
C ASP A 144 -14.01 -17.61 7.35
N PRO A 145 -12.99 -16.90 7.90
CA PRO A 145 -11.60 -17.29 7.71
C PRO A 145 -11.20 -18.55 8.49
N GLY A 146 -12.04 -19.05 9.40
CA GLY A 146 -11.71 -20.18 10.28
C GLY A 146 -10.63 -19.84 11.30
N THR A 147 -9.80 -20.82 11.62
CA THR A 147 -8.70 -20.63 12.58
C THR A 147 -7.58 -19.79 11.98
N PRO A 148 -6.85 -19.01 12.80
CA PRO A 148 -5.69 -18.25 12.36
C PRO A 148 -4.68 -19.06 11.53
N ASP A 149 -4.33 -20.26 11.98
CA ASP A 149 -3.33 -21.11 11.31
C ASP A 149 -3.82 -21.61 9.95
N GLN A 150 -5.09 -22.03 9.86
CA GLN A 150 -5.68 -22.45 8.59
C GLN A 150 -5.73 -21.28 7.60
N PHE A 151 -6.13 -20.11 8.07
CA PHE A 151 -6.16 -18.92 7.24
C PHE A 151 -4.78 -18.52 6.73
N LEU A 152 -3.75 -18.59 7.59
CA LEU A 152 -2.37 -18.33 7.20
C LEU A 152 -1.88 -19.31 6.13
N GLN A 153 -2.17 -20.60 6.27
CA GLN A 153 -1.83 -21.60 5.26
C GLN A 153 -2.50 -21.31 3.92
N ASN A 154 -3.80 -20.93 3.93
CA ASN A 154 -4.50 -20.54 2.72
C ASN A 154 -3.89 -19.30 2.08
N PHE A 155 -3.55 -18.28 2.87
CA PHE A 155 -2.89 -17.07 2.39
C PHE A 155 -1.54 -17.37 1.69
N LEU A 156 -0.69 -18.20 2.31
CA LEU A 156 0.61 -18.56 1.75
C LEU A 156 0.51 -19.39 0.48
N LYS A 157 -0.52 -20.24 0.37
CA LYS A 157 -0.83 -21.01 -0.84
C LYS A 157 -1.50 -20.18 -1.94
N GLY A 158 -1.94 -18.95 -1.63
CA GLY A 158 -2.72 -18.13 -2.56
C GLY A 158 -4.17 -18.59 -2.72
N GLU A 159 -4.70 -19.33 -1.76
CA GLU A 159 -6.08 -19.84 -1.70
C GLU A 159 -7.02 -18.84 -1.01
N VAL A 160 -6.84 -17.55 -1.33
CA VAL A 160 -7.61 -16.40 -0.83
C VAL A 160 -7.91 -15.47 -1.99
N GLN A 161 -8.89 -14.56 -1.88
CA GLN A 161 -9.25 -13.63 -2.95
C GLN A 161 -8.03 -12.97 -3.62
N PHE A 162 -8.07 -12.87 -4.95
CA PHE A 162 -7.00 -12.33 -5.81
C PHE A 162 -5.69 -13.12 -5.79
N GLY A 163 -5.68 -14.31 -5.17
CA GLY A 163 -4.59 -15.26 -5.25
C GLY A 163 -3.41 -14.93 -4.32
N SER A 164 -2.22 -15.36 -4.75
CA SER A 164 -0.98 -15.19 -3.98
C SER A 164 -0.52 -13.74 -3.96
N TRP A 165 -0.37 -13.18 -2.75
CA TRP A 165 0.27 -11.88 -2.54
C TRP A 165 1.67 -11.82 -3.19
N PHE A 166 2.44 -12.91 -3.11
CA PHE A 166 3.78 -12.99 -3.68
C PHE A 166 3.77 -12.88 -5.20
N HIS A 167 2.86 -13.58 -5.88
CA HIS A 167 2.73 -13.46 -7.33
C HIS A 167 2.20 -12.09 -7.73
N HIS A 168 1.26 -11.55 -6.97
CA HIS A 168 0.69 -10.23 -7.22
C HIS A 168 1.76 -9.13 -7.22
N ILE A 169 2.52 -9.00 -6.12
CA ILE A 169 3.56 -7.98 -6.02
C ILE A 169 4.70 -8.22 -7.00
N LYS A 170 5.19 -9.46 -7.14
CA LYS A 170 6.26 -9.79 -8.11
C LYS A 170 5.86 -9.49 -9.56
N GLY A 171 4.58 -9.65 -9.89
CA GLY A 171 4.06 -9.30 -11.20
C GLY A 171 4.09 -7.79 -11.44
N TRP A 172 3.51 -7.01 -10.53
CA TRP A 172 3.39 -5.57 -10.68
C TRP A 172 4.71 -4.80 -10.59
N ILE A 173 5.64 -5.21 -9.73
CA ILE A 173 6.95 -4.52 -9.60
C ILE A 173 7.82 -4.62 -10.86
N ARG A 174 7.48 -5.50 -11.82
CA ARG A 174 8.14 -5.54 -13.14
C ARG A 174 7.96 -4.24 -13.93
N MET A 175 6.98 -3.42 -13.57
CA MET A 175 6.74 -2.11 -14.17
C MET A 175 7.60 -1.00 -13.55
N LYS A 176 8.36 -1.29 -12.49
CA LYS A 176 9.23 -0.31 -11.84
C LYS A 176 10.28 0.19 -12.84
N GLY A 177 10.44 1.52 -12.90
CA GLY A 177 11.32 2.19 -13.87
C GLY A 177 10.60 2.75 -15.09
N LYS A 178 9.32 2.41 -15.32
CA LYS A 178 8.49 3.10 -16.31
C LYS A 178 7.99 4.44 -15.78
N GLU A 179 7.96 5.46 -16.64
CA GLU A 179 7.54 6.83 -16.27
C GLU A 179 6.08 6.94 -15.82
N ASN A 180 5.21 6.05 -16.29
CA ASN A 180 3.79 6.02 -15.95
C ASN A 180 3.46 5.01 -14.83
N PHE A 181 4.46 4.56 -14.06
CA PHE A 181 4.28 3.64 -12.94
C PHE A 181 5.02 4.13 -11.68
N LEU A 182 4.26 4.39 -10.62
CA LEU A 182 4.78 4.71 -9.29
C LEU A 182 4.58 3.52 -8.36
N PHE A 183 5.66 3.10 -7.68
CA PHE A 183 5.60 2.13 -6.60
C PHE A 183 5.82 2.85 -5.27
N ILE A 184 4.89 2.65 -4.33
CA ILE A 184 4.98 3.20 -2.98
C ILE A 184 4.54 2.12 -1.98
N THR A 185 5.05 2.18 -0.77
CA THR A 185 4.63 1.27 0.30
C THR A 185 3.74 1.97 1.32
N TYR A 186 2.86 1.20 1.95
CA TYR A 186 2.05 1.66 3.08
C TYR A 186 2.94 2.18 4.21
N GLU A 187 4.10 1.55 4.42
CA GLU A 187 5.06 1.90 5.44
C GLU A 187 5.74 3.25 5.16
N GLU A 188 6.11 3.55 3.91
CA GLU A 188 6.61 4.88 3.52
C GLU A 188 5.56 5.97 3.78
N LEU A 189 4.30 5.72 3.42
CA LEU A 189 3.19 6.64 3.71
C LEU A 189 2.99 6.87 5.22
N GLN A 190 3.25 5.86 6.06
CA GLN A 190 3.19 6.01 7.52
C GLN A 190 4.37 6.79 8.08
N GLN A 191 5.56 6.57 7.52
CA GLN A 191 6.80 7.14 8.03
C GLN A 191 6.90 8.64 7.70
N ASP A 192 6.61 9.01 6.46
CA ASP A 192 6.65 10.40 6.00
C ASP A 192 5.63 10.62 4.88
N LEU A 193 4.39 10.90 5.30
CA LEU A 193 3.30 11.21 4.38
C LEU A 193 3.62 12.45 3.52
N HIS A 194 4.26 13.47 4.06
CA HIS A 194 4.46 14.73 3.35
C HIS A 194 5.39 14.57 2.16
N SER A 195 6.53 13.89 2.35
CA SER A 195 7.45 13.57 1.25
C SER A 195 6.79 12.67 0.20
N CYS A 196 6.05 11.65 0.64
CA CYS A 196 5.28 10.78 -0.27
C CYS A 196 4.26 11.56 -1.12
N LEU A 197 3.58 12.55 -0.52
CA LEU A 197 2.62 13.39 -1.25
C LEU A 197 3.30 14.24 -2.31
N GLN A 198 4.51 14.73 -2.06
CA GLN A 198 5.29 15.48 -3.05
C GLN A 198 5.64 14.59 -4.25
N ASP A 199 6.11 13.36 -4.02
CA ASP A 199 6.41 12.38 -5.07
C ASP A 199 5.16 12.03 -5.89
N ILE A 200 4.02 11.81 -5.23
CA ILE A 200 2.74 11.54 -5.90
C ILE A 200 2.31 12.74 -6.75
N CYS A 201 2.39 13.97 -6.21
CA CYS A 201 2.04 15.18 -6.94
C CYS A 201 2.94 15.37 -8.17
N GLN A 202 4.25 15.14 -8.04
CA GLN A 202 5.20 15.20 -9.14
C GLN A 202 4.88 14.15 -10.20
N PHE A 203 4.67 12.89 -9.81
CA PHE A 203 4.30 11.80 -10.71
C PHE A 203 3.01 12.11 -11.49
N LEU A 204 2.02 12.71 -10.83
CA LEU A 204 0.76 13.11 -11.48
C LEU A 204 0.90 14.36 -12.34
N GLY A 205 1.97 15.15 -12.19
CA GLY A 205 2.13 16.46 -12.83
C GLY A 205 1.17 17.50 -12.25
N ARG A 206 0.85 17.39 -10.95
CA ARG A 206 -0.10 18.22 -10.22
C ARG A 206 0.53 18.77 -8.94
N PRO A 207 1.44 19.76 -9.03
CA PRO A 207 2.05 20.36 -7.85
C PRO A 207 0.99 21.06 -7.00
N LEU A 208 1.08 20.89 -5.68
CA LEU A 208 0.21 21.55 -4.71
C LEU A 208 0.97 22.61 -3.92
N GLY A 209 0.29 23.72 -3.61
CA GLY A 209 0.77 24.70 -2.64
C GLY A 209 0.75 24.14 -1.22
N LYS A 210 1.47 24.80 -0.30
CA LYS A 210 1.60 24.36 1.10
C LYS A 210 0.24 24.16 1.78
N GLU A 211 -0.71 25.08 1.61
CA GLU A 211 -2.04 25.00 2.24
C GLU A 211 -2.85 23.81 1.72
N ALA A 212 -2.84 23.58 0.41
CA ALA A 212 -3.50 22.42 -0.21
C ALA A 212 -2.88 21.11 0.27
N LEU A 213 -1.54 21.06 0.38
CA LEU A 213 -0.81 19.90 0.86
C LEU A 213 -1.11 19.61 2.35
N ASP A 214 -1.11 20.64 3.19
CA ASP A 214 -1.51 20.55 4.61
C ASP A 214 -2.96 20.04 4.74
N SER A 215 -3.86 20.50 3.87
CA SER A 215 -5.24 20.01 3.80
C SER A 215 -5.31 18.51 3.43
N VAL A 216 -4.52 18.08 2.43
CA VAL A 216 -4.43 16.66 2.05
C VAL A 216 -3.96 15.82 3.23
N VAL A 217 -2.93 16.25 3.95
CA VAL A 217 -2.41 15.56 5.15
C VAL A 217 -3.50 15.47 6.23
N ALA A 218 -4.17 16.57 6.54
CA ALA A 218 -5.19 16.61 7.59
C ALA A 218 -6.38 15.70 7.29
N HIS A 219 -6.88 15.69 6.05
CA HIS A 219 -8.05 14.93 5.66
C HIS A 219 -7.78 13.46 5.33
N SER A 220 -6.55 13.12 4.95
CA SER A 220 -6.13 11.73 4.75
C SER A 220 -5.64 11.04 6.04
N ALA A 221 -5.56 11.75 7.16
CA ALA A 221 -5.23 11.16 8.44
C ALA A 221 -6.24 10.08 8.85
N PHE A 222 -5.76 8.99 9.48
CA PHE A 222 -6.61 7.85 9.85
C PHE A 222 -7.85 8.25 10.67
N GLY A 223 -7.69 9.17 11.63
CA GLY A 223 -8.80 9.67 12.45
C GLY A 223 -9.85 10.41 11.62
N ALA A 224 -9.43 11.28 10.70
CA ALA A 224 -10.31 12.03 9.82
C ALA A 224 -11.09 11.10 8.87
N MET A 225 -10.40 10.17 8.22
CA MET A 225 -11.03 9.18 7.34
C MET A 225 -12.02 8.28 8.11
N LYS A 226 -11.68 7.89 9.34
CA LYS A 226 -12.55 7.07 10.19
C LYS A 226 -13.84 7.80 10.59
N ALA A 227 -13.77 9.11 10.79
CA ALA A 227 -14.93 9.96 11.09
C ALA A 227 -15.79 10.28 9.84
N ASN A 228 -15.23 10.19 8.64
CA ASN A 228 -15.95 10.49 7.41
C ASN A 228 -16.81 9.30 6.92
N ALA A 229 -18.14 9.43 6.98
CA ALA A 229 -19.09 8.41 6.53
C ALA A 229 -18.93 8.01 5.06
N MET A 230 -18.44 8.93 4.21
CA MET A 230 -18.18 8.66 2.79
C MET A 230 -16.90 7.84 2.55
N SER A 231 -16.04 7.68 3.56
CA SER A 231 -14.71 7.03 3.44
C SER A 231 -14.54 5.81 4.37
N ASN A 232 -15.37 5.69 5.41
CA ASN A 232 -15.28 4.62 6.40
C ASN A 232 -16.19 3.40 6.14
N PHE A 233 -16.96 3.42 5.05
CA PHE A 233 -17.85 2.34 4.59
C PHE A 233 -19.09 2.07 5.46
N THR A 234 -19.47 2.98 6.36
CA THR A 234 -20.72 2.86 7.16
C THR A 234 -21.99 2.88 6.33
N LEU A 235 -21.94 3.43 5.12
CA LEU A 235 -23.08 3.49 4.20
C LEU A 235 -23.33 2.17 3.44
N LEU A 236 -22.44 1.17 3.58
CA LEU A 236 -22.68 -0.13 2.96
C LEU A 236 -23.79 -0.90 3.68
N PRO A 237 -24.61 -1.69 2.96
CA PRO A 237 -25.58 -2.58 3.59
C PRO A 237 -24.91 -3.58 4.54
N PRO A 238 -25.54 -3.93 5.68
CA PRO A 238 -25.00 -4.92 6.62
C PRO A 238 -24.75 -6.30 6.00
N SER A 239 -25.45 -6.64 4.91
CA SER A 239 -25.22 -7.88 4.15
C SER A 239 -23.90 -7.91 3.38
N LEU A 240 -23.29 -6.75 3.14
CA LEU A 240 -21.98 -6.63 2.49
C LEU A 240 -20.88 -6.35 3.51
N LEU A 241 -21.16 -5.53 4.53
CA LEU A 241 -20.21 -5.23 5.60
C LEU A 241 -20.95 -5.13 6.94
N ASP A 242 -20.77 -6.13 7.79
CA ASP A 242 -21.42 -6.16 9.10
C ASP A 242 -20.64 -5.33 10.13
N GLN A 243 -21.04 -4.06 10.23
CA GLN A 243 -20.39 -3.12 11.13
C GLN A 243 -20.71 -3.34 12.62
N ARG A 244 -21.65 -4.23 12.95
CA ARG A 244 -21.96 -4.58 14.35
C ARG A 244 -20.83 -5.41 14.98
N HIS A 245 -20.08 -6.12 14.15
CA HIS A 245 -18.99 -7.02 14.57
C HIS A 245 -17.59 -6.44 14.33
N GLY A 246 -17.48 -5.23 13.77
CA GLY A 246 -16.21 -4.55 13.58
C GLY A 246 -16.27 -3.38 12.59
N ALA A 247 -15.18 -2.65 12.44
CA ALA A 247 -15.09 -1.53 11.48
C ALA A 247 -14.11 -1.87 10.34
N PHE A 248 -14.39 -1.36 9.14
CA PHE A 248 -13.48 -1.48 8.00
C PHE A 248 -12.11 -0.84 8.32
N LEU A 249 -12.13 0.40 8.82
CA LEU A 249 -10.97 1.13 9.31
C LEU A 249 -10.66 0.68 10.75
N ARG A 250 -10.07 -0.52 10.86
CA ARG A 250 -9.83 -1.22 12.14
C ARG A 250 -8.75 -0.55 13.00
N LYS A 251 -7.52 -0.52 12.51
CA LYS A 251 -6.33 0.07 13.14
C LYS A 251 -5.42 0.60 12.03
N GLY A 252 -5.17 1.91 12.01
CA GLY A 252 -4.33 2.59 11.01
C GLY A 252 -2.83 2.48 11.29
N ALA A 253 -2.38 1.33 11.79
CA ALA A 253 -0.98 1.05 12.15
C ALA A 253 -0.64 -0.42 11.83
N GLY A 254 0.65 -0.72 11.66
CA GLY A 254 1.17 -2.08 11.51
C GLY A 254 0.80 -2.97 12.71
N ALA A 255 0.56 -4.26 12.47
CA ALA A 255 0.14 -5.23 13.49
C ALA A 255 1.26 -5.56 14.50
N LEU A 256 2.51 -5.22 14.18
CA LEU A 256 3.69 -5.42 15.05
C LEU A 256 3.71 -4.53 16.30
N GLY A 257 2.86 -3.49 16.39
CA GLY A 257 2.82 -2.60 17.56
C GLY A 257 2.18 -3.16 18.83
N PHE A 258 1.64 -4.39 18.82
CA PHE A 258 0.97 -4.98 20.00
C PHE A 258 1.41 -6.43 20.24
N GLN A 259 2.41 -6.62 21.11
CA GLN A 259 2.84 -7.93 21.60
C GLN A 259 1.65 -8.68 22.23
N GLY A 260 1.48 -9.97 21.91
CA GLY A 260 0.53 -10.88 22.58
C GLY A 260 -0.86 -11.07 21.95
N SER A 261 -1.27 -10.27 20.95
CA SER A 261 -2.59 -10.45 20.30
C SER A 261 -2.64 -11.67 19.34
N PRO A 262 -3.82 -12.25 19.02
CA PRO A 262 -3.93 -13.27 17.98
C PRO A 262 -3.36 -12.81 16.62
N GLY A 263 -3.49 -11.51 16.30
CA GLY A 263 -2.85 -10.90 15.14
C GLY A 263 -1.32 -10.85 15.23
N HIS A 264 -0.76 -10.71 16.43
CA HIS A 264 0.68 -10.80 16.66
C HIS A 264 1.20 -12.24 16.46
N ARG A 265 0.48 -13.24 16.97
CA ARG A 265 0.82 -14.66 16.73
C ARG A 265 0.77 -15.03 15.24
N LEU A 266 -0.26 -14.56 14.53
CA LEU A 266 -0.34 -14.64 13.07
C LEU A 266 0.87 -14.00 12.40
N ALA A 267 1.18 -12.74 12.72
CA ALA A 267 2.28 -11.98 12.13
C ALA A 267 3.66 -12.62 12.39
N VAL A 268 3.88 -13.16 13.60
CA VAL A 268 5.11 -13.86 14.00
C VAL A 268 5.24 -15.21 13.30
N SER A 269 4.15 -15.96 13.15
CA SER A 269 4.12 -17.26 12.45
C SER A 269 4.49 -17.15 10.97
N VAL A 270 4.20 -16.01 10.33
CA VAL A 270 4.60 -15.78 8.93
C VAL A 270 6.13 -15.62 8.77
N TYR A 271 6.88 -15.30 9.84
CA TYR A 271 8.29 -14.89 9.73
C TYR A 271 9.22 -15.98 9.15
N PRO A 272 9.20 -17.25 9.62
CA PRO A 272 10.04 -18.30 9.05
C PRO A 272 9.64 -18.67 7.61
N GLN A 273 8.34 -18.64 7.31
CA GLN A 273 7.78 -18.99 6.01
C GLN A 273 8.04 -17.92 4.94
N LEU A 274 8.07 -16.64 5.33
CA LEU A 274 8.51 -15.56 4.46
C LEU A 274 10.01 -15.67 4.14
N ARG A 275 10.83 -16.02 5.13
CA ARG A 275 12.28 -16.17 4.94
C ARG A 275 12.64 -17.33 4.00
N SER A 276 11.90 -18.44 4.03
CA SER A 276 12.12 -19.55 3.10
C SER A 276 11.70 -19.24 1.66
N LEU A 277 10.66 -18.42 1.46
CA LEU A 277 10.19 -18.01 0.12
C LEU A 277 11.03 -16.90 -0.52
N ILE A 278 11.73 -16.10 0.28
CA ILE A 278 12.55 -14.97 -0.17
C ILE A 278 14.05 -15.36 -0.27
N GLY A 279 14.44 -16.55 0.20
CA GLY A 279 15.81 -17.05 0.19
C GLY A 279 16.69 -16.45 1.30
N PRO A 280 17.83 -17.08 1.63
CA PRO A 280 18.77 -16.59 2.64
C PRO A 280 19.53 -15.36 2.11
N GLY A 281 18.88 -14.20 2.11
CA GLY A 281 19.49 -12.93 1.67
C GLY A 281 18.48 -11.81 1.39
N GLY A 282 17.21 -12.12 1.13
CA GLY A 282 16.20 -11.09 0.94
C GLY A 282 15.57 -10.67 2.26
N SER A 283 16.11 -9.61 2.85
CA SER A 283 15.29 -8.74 3.68
C SER A 283 14.21 -8.10 2.78
N PRO A 284 12.96 -7.88 3.24
CA PRO A 284 12.13 -6.86 2.60
C PRO A 284 12.95 -5.57 2.54
N PRO A 285 12.83 -4.73 1.50
CA PRO A 285 13.62 -3.52 1.40
C PRO A 285 13.45 -2.73 2.70
N CYS A 286 14.52 -2.70 3.50
CA CYS A 286 14.64 -1.79 4.60
C CYS A 286 14.81 -0.41 3.97
N PRO A 287 14.23 0.66 4.52
CA PRO A 287 14.51 2.02 4.09
C PRO A 287 16.03 2.21 4.18
N ARG A 288 16.72 2.29 3.04
CA ARG A 288 18.18 2.42 3.04
C ARG A 288 18.55 3.75 3.68
N ASP A 289 19.50 3.68 4.61
CA ASP A 289 20.65 4.57 4.74
C ASP A 289 20.42 5.98 4.18
N ALA A 290 19.60 6.76 4.88
CA ALA A 290 19.71 8.21 4.77
C ALA A 290 21.03 8.61 5.45
N PRO A 291 21.95 9.33 4.79
CA PRO A 291 23.08 9.93 5.48
C PRO A 291 22.53 10.86 6.58
N PRO A 292 23.18 10.93 7.76
CA PRO A 292 22.71 11.80 8.84
C PRO A 292 22.68 13.24 8.33
N SER A 293 21.51 13.86 8.40
CA SER A 293 21.33 15.28 8.15
C SER A 293 22.31 16.08 9.03
N PRO A 294 23.04 17.07 8.49
CA PRO A 294 23.91 17.89 9.31
C PRO A 294 23.07 18.65 10.35
N PRO A 295 23.61 18.92 11.56
CA PRO A 295 22.89 19.67 12.58
C PRO A 295 22.52 21.05 12.03
N ARG A 296 21.28 21.47 12.28
CA ARG A 296 20.80 22.82 11.97
C ARG A 296 21.56 23.81 12.86
N ASP A 297 22.49 24.54 12.27
CA ASP A 297 23.05 25.73 12.90
C ASP A 297 21.97 26.81 12.99
N ALA A 298 21.76 27.28 14.22
CA ALA A 298 21.07 28.52 14.51
C ALA A 298 22.00 29.69 14.16
N GLY A 299 21.68 30.44 13.10
CA GLY A 299 22.04 31.86 13.04
C GLY A 299 21.03 32.64 13.87
N SER A 300 21.37 33.69 14.63
CA SER A 300 22.45 34.65 14.46
C SER A 300 22.67 35.45 15.75
N GLY A 301 23.93 35.68 16.12
CA GLY A 301 24.30 36.61 17.19
C GLY A 301 25.81 36.86 17.28
N ALA A 302 26.28 37.85 16.51
CA ALA A 302 27.43 38.71 16.75
C ALA A 302 28.90 38.17 16.86
N THR A 303 29.75 38.80 16.03
CA THR A 303 31.17 39.20 16.26
C THR A 303 32.32 38.18 16.17
N ARG A 304 33.25 38.46 15.24
CA ARG A 304 34.67 37.99 15.13
C ARG A 304 35.59 38.96 15.92
N PRO A 305 36.93 38.74 16.14
CA PRO A 305 37.88 37.87 15.40
C PRO A 305 38.99 37.14 16.22
N GLY A 306 39.78 36.28 15.57
CA GLY A 306 41.17 35.94 16.00
C GLY A 306 41.63 34.47 15.78
N PRO A 307 42.81 34.19 15.19
CA PRO A 307 43.21 32.86 14.73
C PRO A 307 44.14 32.11 15.70
N SER A 308 44.07 30.77 15.77
CA SER A 308 45.22 29.93 16.13
C SER A 308 45.01 28.46 15.76
N SER A 309 46.14 27.79 15.60
CA SER A 309 46.41 26.49 15.02
C SER A 309 46.16 25.29 15.95
N ASP A 310 46.22 24.09 15.35
CA ASP A 310 46.68 22.83 15.96
C ASP A 310 45.83 22.14 17.05
N LYS A 311 45.21 21.00 16.71
CA LYS A 311 45.64 19.65 17.16
C LYS A 311 44.60 18.56 16.92
N PHE A 312 45.07 17.51 16.23
CA PHE A 312 44.61 16.13 16.37
C PHE A 312 44.56 15.71 17.85
N ARG A 313 43.43 15.14 18.32
CA ARG A 313 43.40 14.08 19.34
C ARG A 313 42.19 13.15 19.15
N PRO A 314 42.36 11.82 19.27
CA PRO A 314 41.32 10.82 19.08
C PRO A 314 40.64 10.42 20.40
N GLY A 315 39.46 9.78 20.29
CA GLY A 315 38.97 8.82 21.28
C GLY A 315 37.85 9.30 22.21
N ARG A 316 36.60 8.90 21.90
CA ARG A 316 35.63 8.54 22.94
C ARG A 316 35.00 7.20 22.56
N ASN A 317 35.29 6.21 23.41
CA ASN A 317 34.72 4.88 23.38
C ASN A 317 33.24 4.96 23.73
N TRP A 318 32.38 4.36 22.90
CA TRP A 318 31.03 3.98 23.30
C TRP A 318 31.03 2.48 23.62
N ILE A 319 30.71 2.17 24.87
CA ILE A 319 30.58 0.80 25.38
C ILE A 319 29.16 0.32 25.03
N CYS A 320 29.06 -0.78 24.28
CA CYS A 320 27.78 -1.46 24.01
C CYS A 320 27.46 -2.40 25.20
N PRO A 321 26.28 -2.29 25.86
CA PRO A 321 25.96 -3.09 27.04
C PRO A 321 25.33 -4.44 26.65
N VAL A 322 25.96 -5.19 25.75
CA VAL A 322 25.51 -6.52 25.32
C VAL A 322 26.67 -7.51 25.47
N PRO A 323 26.56 -8.51 26.36
CA PRO A 323 27.56 -9.57 26.44
C PRO A 323 27.54 -10.42 25.16
N GLY A 324 28.67 -10.53 24.46
CA GLY A 324 28.85 -11.55 23.40
C GLY A 324 29.23 -11.07 21.98
N CYS A 325 29.50 -9.78 21.74
CA CYS A 325 29.93 -9.32 20.42
C CYS A 325 31.46 -9.22 20.33
N GLN A 326 32.11 -10.23 19.74
CA GLN A 326 33.52 -10.14 19.35
C GLN A 326 33.67 -9.29 18.07
N ARG A 327 34.68 -8.40 18.07
CA ARG A 327 35.07 -7.55 16.95
C ARG A 327 35.47 -8.39 15.74
N VAL A 328 35.05 -7.96 14.56
CA VAL A 328 35.84 -8.17 13.33
C VAL A 328 35.93 -6.82 12.62
N ASP A 329 37.11 -6.22 12.73
CA ASP A 329 37.55 -5.07 11.95
C ASP A 329 37.91 -5.57 10.54
N THR A 330 37.25 -5.08 9.49
CA THR A 330 37.84 -4.99 8.14
C THR A 330 37.17 -3.88 7.35
N PHE A 331 37.99 -3.06 6.72
CA PHE A 331 37.69 -1.81 6.01
C PHE A 331 37.68 -2.04 4.49
N CYS A 332 36.73 -1.39 3.78
CA CYS A 332 36.68 -1.06 2.33
C CYS A 332 36.50 -2.16 1.25
N PRO A 333 36.07 -1.84 -0.01
CA PRO A 333 35.43 -0.62 -0.55
C PRO A 333 34.22 -0.86 -1.49
N PHE A 334 33.56 0.24 -1.87
CA PHE A 334 32.66 0.37 -3.03
C PHE A 334 33.31 -0.11 -4.33
N SER A 335 32.79 -1.16 -4.96
CA SER A 335 32.69 -1.39 -6.41
C SER A 335 32.14 -2.80 -6.67
N GLU A 336 31.44 -2.98 -7.79
CA GLU A 336 30.89 -4.24 -8.32
C GLU A 336 29.58 -4.76 -7.73
N LEU A 337 28.49 -4.50 -8.44
CA LEU A 337 27.38 -5.44 -8.64
C LEU A 337 26.75 -5.15 -10.02
N ARG A 338 27.54 -5.41 -11.07
CA ARG A 338 26.99 -5.88 -12.36
C ARG A 338 26.81 -7.39 -12.24
N HIS A 339 25.87 -7.91 -13.02
CA HIS A 339 25.52 -9.32 -13.20
C HIS A 339 24.52 -9.90 -12.19
N TRP A 340 23.25 -9.90 -12.62
CA TRP A 340 22.36 -11.03 -12.38
C TRP A 340 21.87 -11.51 -13.74
N HIS A 341 22.47 -12.61 -14.22
CA HIS A 341 21.94 -13.40 -15.32
C HIS A 341 20.71 -14.17 -14.84
N LEU A 342 19.75 -14.29 -15.75
CA LEU A 342 18.56 -15.12 -15.66
C LEU A 342 18.97 -16.60 -15.76
N ASP A 343 18.39 -17.42 -14.89
CA ASP A 343 17.97 -18.80 -15.19
C ASP A 343 16.52 -18.97 -14.73
#